data_AF-A0A3C0DJ39-F1
#
_entry.id   AF-A0A3C0DJ39-F1
#
_cell.length_a   1.000
_cell.length_b   1.000
_cell.length_c   1.000
_cell.angle_alpha   90.00
_cell.angle_beta   90.00
_cell.angle_gamma   90.00
#
_symmetry.space_group_name_H-M   'P 1'
#
loop_
_entity.id
_entity.type
_entity.pdbx_description
1 polymer ?
#
loop_
_entity_poly.entity_id
_entity_poly.type
_entity_poly.pdbx_seq_one_letter_code
_entity_poly.pdbx_strand_id
1 'polypeptide(L)' 'MREGDYQGSLLWVLDATVTPMGRRLIRKWVEQPLINQAEICKRHAAVEALATDNQARGDLRMALDGVYDLER' A
#
# COMPACT_ATOMS: atom_id res chain seq x y z
N MET A 1 -8.27 -6.58 15.55
CA MET A 1 -9.18 -5.50 15.13
C MET A 1 -10.39 -6.17 14.47
N ARG A 2 -11.62 -5.97 14.97
CA ARG A 2 -12.82 -6.61 14.39
C ARG A 2 -13.12 -5.99 13.02
N GLU A 3 -13.57 -6.80 12.05
CA GLU A 3 -13.84 -6.46 10.65
C GLU A 3 -14.93 -5.38 10.43
N GLY A 4 -15.55 -4.82 11.48
CA GLY A 4 -16.69 -3.89 11.36
C GLY A 4 -16.39 -2.40 11.48
N ASP A 5 -15.21 -1.99 11.97
CA ASP A 5 -14.99 -0.62 12.47
C ASP A 5 -13.82 0.11 11.77
N TYR A 6 -13.72 -0.09 10.45
CA TYR A 6 -12.60 0.47 9.68
C TYR A 6 -12.74 1.98 9.46
N GLN A 7 -13.96 2.47 9.29
CA GLN A 7 -14.25 3.87 8.99
C GLN A 7 -13.73 4.78 10.12
N GLY A 8 -12.95 5.79 9.75
CA GLY A 8 -12.32 6.72 10.70
C GLY A 8 -10.98 6.25 11.28
N SER A 9 -10.50 5.04 10.95
CA SER A 9 -9.16 4.59 11.34
C SER A 9 -8.08 5.15 10.41
N LEU A 10 -6.83 5.23 10.90
CA LEU A 10 -5.67 5.61 10.08
C LEU A 10 -5.54 4.71 8.83
N LEU A 11 -5.78 3.41 9.00
CA LEU A 11 -5.67 2.46 7.92
C LEU A 11 -6.78 2.65 6.86
N TRP A 12 -7.96 3.13 7.25
CA TRP A 12 -9.00 3.55 6.30
C TRP A 12 -8.60 4.77 5.48
N VAL A 13 -7.93 5.73 6.09
CA VAL A 13 -7.42 6.92 5.38
C VAL A 13 -6.28 6.55 4.42
N LEU A 14 -5.41 5.62 4.81
CA LEU A 14 -4.21 5.26 4.04
C LEU A 14 -4.46 4.22 2.93
N ASP A 15 -5.46 3.34 3.07
CA ASP A 15 -5.68 2.25 2.13
C ASP A 15 -6.33 2.75 0.82
N ALA A 16 -5.47 3.07 -0.15
CA ALA A 16 -5.83 3.34 -1.55
C ALA A 16 -5.35 2.24 -2.51
N THR A 17 -5.15 1.02 -1.98
CA THR A 17 -4.64 -0.12 -2.76
C THR A 17 -5.70 -0.65 -3.73
N VAL A 18 -5.28 -1.14 -4.90
CA VAL A 18 -6.18 -1.67 -5.94
C VAL A 18 -6.29 -3.20 -5.93
N THR A 19 -5.56 -3.87 -5.04
CA THR A 19 -5.53 -5.34 -4.98
C THR A 19 -5.76 -5.85 -3.55
N PRO A 20 -6.39 -7.05 -3.39
CA PRO A 20 -6.60 -7.64 -2.07
C PRO A 20 -5.30 -7.91 -1.30
N MET A 21 -4.25 -8.38 -1.98
CA MET A 21 -2.92 -8.57 -1.38
C MET A 21 -2.28 -7.24 -0.98
N GLY A 22 -2.47 -6.17 -1.76
CA GLY A 22 -2.03 -4.83 -1.41
C GLY A 22 -2.64 -4.33 -0.09
N ARG A 23 -3.96 -4.50 0.08
CA ARG A 23 -4.66 -4.15 1.32
C ARG A 23 -4.10 -4.88 2.54
N ARG A 24 -3.76 -6.17 2.40
CA ARG A 24 -3.12 -6.94 3.49
C ARG A 24 -1.72 -6.44 3.79
N LEU A 25 -0.95 -6.10 2.76
CA LEU A 25 0.41 -5.60 2.92
C LEU A 25 0.45 -4.27 3.65
N ILE A 26 -0.39 -3.30 3.27
CA ILE A 26 -0.40 -1.98 3.92
C ILE A 26 -0.84 -2.08 5.38
N ARG A 27 -1.84 -2.94 5.68
CA ARG A 27 -2.20 -3.28 7.06
C ARG A 27 -1.00 -3.77 7.86
N LYS A 28 -0.28 -4.77 7.33
CA LYS A 28 0.91 -5.32 7.98
C LYS A 28 1.97 -4.25 8.23
N TRP A 29 2.19 -3.33 7.29
CA TRP A 29 3.18 -2.26 7.44
C TRP A 29 2.79 -1.24 8.52
N VAL A 30 1.50 -0.94 8.67
CA VAL A 30 1.00 -0.06 9.74
C VAL A 30 1.07 -0.75 11.10
N GLU A 31 0.73 -2.04 11.16
CA GLU A 31 0.79 -2.83 12.40
C GLU A 31 2.23 -3.16 12.83
N GLN A 32 3.17 -3.24 11.88
CA GLN A 32 4.57 -3.59 12.11
C GLN A 32 5.50 -2.60 11.37
N PRO A 33 5.71 -1.38 11.92
CA PRO A 33 6.60 -0.40 11.32
C PRO A 33 8.05 -0.89 11.27
N LEU A 34 8.78 -0.41 10.27
CA LEU A 34 10.22 -0.63 10.20
C LEU A 34 10.94 0.22 11.26
N ILE A 35 12.03 -0.33 11.78
CA ILE A 35 12.97 0.39 12.67
C ILE A 35 14.36 0.53 12.04
N ASN A 36 14.58 -0.10 10.89
CA ASN A 36 15.84 -0.02 10.15
C ASN A 36 15.82 1.18 9.20
N GLN A 37 16.75 2.11 9.38
CA GLN A 37 16.83 3.34 8.59
C GLN A 37 17.00 3.08 7.09
N ALA A 38 17.84 2.13 6.69
CA ALA A 38 18.10 1.86 5.27
C ALA A 38 16.82 1.35 4.57
N GLU A 39 16.06 0.46 5.21
CA GLU A 39 14.79 -0.03 4.68
C GLU A 39 13.71 1.06 4.64
N ILE A 40 13.69 1.96 5.62
CA ILE A 40 12.81 3.14 5.61
C ILE A 40 13.15 4.04 4.41
N CYS A 41 14.42 4.42 4.23
CA CYS A 41 14.86 5.25 3.12
C CYS A 41 14.55 4.60 1.76
N LYS A 42 14.72 3.27 1.65
CA LYS A 42 14.37 2.53 0.43
C LYS A 42 12.88 2.64 0.10
N ARG A 43 11.98 2.56 1.10
CA ARG A 43 10.54 2.78 0.89
C ARG A 43 10.24 4.23 0.48
N HIS A 44 10.90 5.21 1.09
CA HIS A 44 10.74 6.62 0.71
C HIS A 44 11.17 6.87 -0.75
N ALA A 45 12.30 6.32 -1.18
CA ALA A 45 12.76 6.45 -2.57
C ALA A 45 11.76 5.82 -3.56
N ALA A 46 11.19 4.65 -3.22
CA ALA A 46 10.17 4.02 -4.05
C ALA A 46 8.88 4.86 -4.14
N VAL A 47 8.47 5.47 -3.02
CA VAL A 47 7.32 6.39 -2.99
C VAL A 47 7.62 7.64 -3.83
N GLU A 48 8.80 8.24 -3.69
CA GLU A 48 9.21 9.42 -4.44
C GLU A 48 9.21 9.19 -5.95
N ALA A 49 9.72 8.04 -6.41
CA ALA A 49 9.72 7.66 -7.82
C ALA A 49 8.29 7.64 -8.42
N LEU A 50 7.31 7.11 -7.68
CA LEU A 50 5.90 7.07 -8.13
C LEU A 50 5.11 8.35 -7.81
N ALA A 51 5.59 9.19 -6.88
CA ALA A 51 4.96 10.47 -6.55
C ALA A 51 5.32 11.54 -7.59
N THR A 52 6.53 11.47 -8.13
CA THR A 52 7.06 12.41 -9.14
C THR A 52 6.66 12.03 -10.57
N ASP A 53 6.42 10.75 -10.85
CA ASP A 53 5.94 10.27 -12.14
C ASP A 53 4.47 9.80 -12.07
N ASN A 54 3.55 10.73 -12.36
CA ASN A 54 2.12 10.45 -12.37
C ASN A 54 1.70 9.47 -13.47
N GLN A 55 2.39 9.45 -14.62
CA GLN A 55 2.05 8.59 -15.74
C GLN A 55 2.40 7.14 -15.38
N ALA A 56 3.65 6.89 -14.95
CA ALA A 56 4.07 5.56 -14.52
C ALA A 56 3.21 5.03 -13.36
N ARG A 57 2.84 5.89 -12.40
CA ARG A 57 1.92 5.50 -11.31
C ARG A 57 0.54 5.13 -11.84
N GLY A 58 0.00 5.88 -12.80
CA GLY A 58 -1.29 5.59 -13.44
C GLY A 58 -1.27 4.25 -14.16
N ASP A 59 -0.27 4.04 -15.01
CA ASP A 59 -0.10 2.81 -15.79
C ASP A 59 0.07 1.59 -14.88
N LEU A 60 0.86 1.71 -13.80
CA LEU A 60 1.02 0.64 -12.82
C LEU A 60 -0.29 0.32 -12.09
N ARG A 61 -1.07 1.34 -11.70
CA ARG A 61 -2.37 1.10 -11.05
C ARG A 61 -3.33 0.41 -12.00
N MET A 62 -3.38 0.81 -13.27
CA MET A 62 -4.22 0.15 -14.28
C MET A 62 -3.79 -1.29 -14.53
N ALA A 63 -2.48 -1.57 -14.60
CA ALA A 63 -1.96 -2.92 -14.80
C ALA A 63 -2.27 -3.86 -13.62
N LEU A 64 -2.40 -3.32 -12.41
CA LEU A 64 -2.75 -4.06 -11.20
C LEU A 64 -4.26 -4.14 -10.94
N ASP A 65 -5.06 -3.30 -11.60
CA ASP A 65 -6.50 -3.29 -11.44
C ASP A 65 -7.11 -4.60 -11.99
N GLY A 66 -8.04 -5.18 -11.23
CA GLY A 66 -8.63 -6.48 -11.57
C GLY A 66 -7.72 -7.70 -11.36
N VAL A 67 -6.49 -7.53 -10.87
CA VAL A 67 -5.66 -8.66 -10.45
C VAL A 67 -6.29 -9.33 -9.23
N TYR A 68 -6.69 -10.58 -9.41
CA TYR A 68 -7.24 -11.41 -8.34
C TYR A 68 -6.19 -11.71 -7.25
N ASP A 69 -6.70 -12.18 -6.11
CA ASP A 69 -5.87 -12.54 -4.98
C ASP A 69 -5.01 -13.79 -5.28
N LEU A 70 -3.76 -13.56 -5.71
CA LEU A 70 -2.80 -14.62 -6.04
C LEU A 70 -2.21 -15.33 -4.81
N GLU A 71 -2.39 -14.78 -3.61
CA GLU A 71 -1.87 -15.38 -2.37
C GLU A 71 -2.83 -16.44 -1.78
N ARG A 72 -3.87 -16.83 -2.53
CA ARG A 72 -4.88 -17.81 -2.14
C ARG A 72 -4.83 -19.08 -2.99
#